data_AF-A0A840CR61-F1
#
_entry.id   AF-A0A840CR61-F1
#
_cell.length_a   1.000
_cell.length_b   1.000
_cell.length_c   1.000
_cell.angle_alpha   90.00
_cell.angle_beta   90.00
_cell.angle_gamma   90.00
#
_symmetry.space_group_name_H-M   'P 1'
#
loop_
_entity.id
_entity.type
_entity.pdbx_description
1 polymer ?
#
loop_
_entity_poly.entity_id
_entity_poly.type
_entity_poly.pdbx_seq_one_letter_code
_entity_poly.pdbx_strand_id
1 'polypeptide(L)'
;MKRNILYTITGLFILFLSFACSEDYKYETSVVRQFDLTLNGKAWSLNPGISTKPFFIYKANEGDFVANYSSHYRFSLENGGYRFVATPAPATLIPDSVIATNLNNLVIKQFPNADQKVEISAAVQYNSPFDEILKLDMISRTGTLRLRATDTKADKSYTTVRAVVTVQRSGYNVIDETYIESPVDITRSKATATGGVNYTDDFIIFKTKDAQNGVDVRFEMLDNNGNIVHSRELGGSVQVWGDTITLVEFQLNDTDNPVIQDYKVTILAEDWTDEELNPAPPFIVPDGYTYVAPTDDIQAIYNEMAGDASITEIKLYLKADATYNLGRITVSKSLSILGQIPKEGEAKAILNFGINNIEGNMDYINIEGLDVQAAESYLFNLNSTSAFYVKDIILRGCYIDNIVRNIFRGQASTADLQFIDNFIIDDVRMLNLATEQNYSTISMANGNPIRNIVINNTTMHVLGTGLRNSYIGGTRGQTESMTVTITNSTFIREGNANITIFDLRADGGAPTITVTCRNNLFSGISVAGQGRWMYLSGNTVKDITNNYYTSDFVMSNWGVDTSELPIVTVAKDALFNNVATGDLTIKDKTSAVYTNRIGDPRWLD
;
A
#
# COMPACT_ATOMS: atom_id res chain seq x y z
N MET A 1 -15.86 -82.53 -88.55
CA MET A 1 -16.10 -82.81 -87.10
C MET A 1 -14.90 -83.59 -86.58
N LYS A 2 -14.26 -83.33 -85.44
CA LYS A 2 -14.15 -82.16 -84.51
C LYS A 2 -12.62 -82.02 -84.23
N ARG A 3 -12.00 -80.85 -84.02
CA ARG A 3 -11.95 -80.03 -82.77
C ARG A 3 -11.78 -80.84 -81.47
N ASN A 4 -10.94 -80.49 -80.49
CA ASN A 4 -9.72 -79.65 -80.43
C ASN A 4 -9.11 -79.75 -79.00
N ILE A 5 -7.85 -79.33 -78.81
CA ILE A 5 -7.21 -78.95 -77.51
C ILE A 5 -6.88 -80.10 -76.52
N LEU A 6 -5.58 -80.45 -76.42
CA LEU A 6 -4.88 -80.65 -75.14
C LEU A 6 -3.33 -80.56 -75.29
N TYR A 7 -2.83 -79.45 -75.83
CA TYR A 7 -1.38 -79.15 -75.91
C TYR A 7 -1.00 -78.10 -74.85
N THR A 8 -0.91 -78.47 -73.56
CA THR A 8 -0.55 -77.51 -72.50
C THR A 8 0.11 -78.10 -71.23
N ILE A 9 0.76 -79.27 -71.29
CA ILE A 9 1.36 -79.91 -70.10
C ILE A 9 2.89 -80.04 -70.15
N THR A 10 3.52 -79.93 -71.33
CA THR A 10 4.98 -80.06 -71.49
C THR A 10 5.73 -78.71 -71.44
N GLY A 11 5.15 -77.68 -70.83
CA GLY A 11 5.68 -76.31 -70.84
C GLY A 11 5.87 -75.63 -69.47
N LEU A 12 5.61 -76.33 -68.35
CA LEU A 12 5.58 -75.72 -67.02
C LEU A 12 6.71 -76.19 -66.06
N PHE A 13 7.64 -77.01 -66.53
CA PHE A 13 8.75 -77.56 -65.73
C PHE A 13 10.12 -76.91 -65.97
N ILE A 14 10.20 -75.89 -66.84
CA ILE A 14 11.44 -75.18 -67.19
C ILE A 14 11.30 -73.68 -66.85
N LEU A 15 10.97 -73.38 -65.58
CA LEU A 15 10.92 -72.00 -65.08
C LEU A 15 11.17 -71.91 -63.56
N PHE A 16 11.92 -72.86 -62.99
CA PHE A 16 12.18 -72.96 -61.55
C PHE A 16 13.66 -72.96 -61.12
N LEU A 17 14.62 -72.83 -62.04
CA LEU A 17 16.06 -72.80 -61.70
C LEU A 17 16.90 -71.89 -62.63
N SER A 18 16.93 -70.58 -62.33
CA SER A 18 18.12 -69.72 -62.53
C SER A 18 17.96 -68.30 -61.97
N PHE A 19 18.72 -68.02 -60.89
CA PHE A 19 19.15 -66.71 -60.37
C PHE A 19 18.12 -65.60 -60.07
N ALA A 20 17.94 -65.37 -58.78
CA ALA A 20 17.98 -64.02 -58.21
C ALA A 20 18.74 -64.05 -56.87
N CYS A 21 20.02 -63.66 -56.89
CA CYS A 21 20.67 -63.18 -55.67
C CYS A 21 20.35 -61.70 -55.53
N SER A 22 19.55 -61.33 -54.52
CA SER A 22 19.72 -60.07 -53.80
C SER A 22 18.98 -60.18 -52.46
N GLU A 23 19.79 -60.19 -51.40
CA GLU A 23 19.51 -59.90 -49.99
C GLU A 23 18.04 -59.60 -49.61
N ASP A 24 17.53 -60.37 -48.63
CA ASP A 24 16.33 -60.07 -47.84
C ASP A 24 16.55 -58.79 -47.00
N TYR A 25 16.60 -57.62 -47.63
CA TYR A 25 16.36 -56.35 -46.97
C TYR A 25 14.87 -56.25 -46.63
N LYS A 26 14.44 -57.04 -45.66
CA LYS A 26 13.23 -56.74 -44.90
C LYS A 26 13.50 -55.43 -44.18
N TYR A 27 12.92 -54.35 -44.71
CA TYR A 27 12.84 -53.07 -44.01
C TYR A 27 12.01 -53.28 -42.75
N GLU A 28 12.67 -53.64 -41.65
CA GLU A 28 12.06 -53.69 -40.34
C GLU A 28 11.68 -52.25 -39.95
N THR A 29 10.41 -51.95 -40.13
CA THR A 29 9.81 -50.65 -39.87
C THR A 29 8.74 -50.81 -38.81
N SER A 30 8.74 -49.91 -37.82
CA SER A 30 7.75 -49.88 -36.75
C SER A 30 6.84 -48.67 -36.91
N VAL A 31 5.56 -48.88 -36.61
CA VAL A 31 4.50 -47.86 -36.73
C VAL A 31 4.27 -47.25 -35.36
N VAL A 32 4.44 -45.93 -35.22
CA VAL A 32 4.01 -45.22 -34.01
C VAL A 32 2.49 -45.13 -34.03
N ARG A 33 1.82 -45.72 -33.02
CA ARG A 33 0.36 -45.91 -33.01
C ARG A 33 -0.42 -44.95 -32.11
N GLN A 34 0.22 -44.41 -31.09
CA GLN A 34 -0.35 -43.57 -30.03
C GLN A 34 0.68 -42.52 -29.59
N PHE A 35 0.17 -41.36 -29.22
CA PHE A 35 0.95 -40.22 -28.71
C PHE A 35 0.26 -39.68 -27.45
N ASP A 36 1.04 -39.20 -26.50
CA ASP A 36 0.59 -38.52 -25.29
C ASP A 36 1.29 -37.15 -25.24
N LEU A 37 0.54 -36.07 -25.41
CA LEU A 37 1.09 -34.72 -25.54
C LEU A 37 0.52 -33.82 -24.46
N THR A 38 1.39 -33.06 -23.80
CA THR A 38 0.97 -32.00 -22.89
C THR A 38 1.56 -30.66 -23.32
N LEU A 39 0.88 -29.58 -22.95
CA LEU A 39 1.39 -28.22 -22.93
C LEU A 39 1.23 -27.72 -21.49
N ASN A 40 2.34 -27.44 -20.81
CA ASN A 40 2.39 -27.01 -19.41
C ASN A 40 1.56 -27.92 -18.48
N GLY A 41 1.70 -29.25 -18.69
CA GLY A 41 1.01 -30.28 -17.92
C GLY A 41 -0.48 -30.48 -18.25
N LYS A 42 -1.06 -29.69 -19.16
CA LYS A 42 -2.43 -29.88 -19.67
C LYS A 42 -2.39 -30.70 -20.96
N ALA A 43 -3.30 -31.66 -21.13
CA ALA A 43 -3.37 -32.46 -22.36
C ALA A 43 -3.56 -31.55 -23.60
N TRP A 44 -2.76 -31.77 -24.64
CA TRP A 44 -2.75 -30.98 -25.87
C TRP A 44 -3.11 -31.84 -27.08
N SER A 45 -3.92 -31.30 -27.99
CA SER A 45 -4.21 -31.92 -29.27
C SER A 45 -4.28 -30.88 -30.38
N LEU A 46 -3.87 -31.28 -31.60
CA LEU A 46 -4.02 -30.41 -32.76
C LEU A 46 -5.50 -30.37 -33.16
N ASN A 47 -6.04 -29.19 -33.47
CA ASN A 47 -7.41 -29.08 -33.94
C ASN A 47 -7.63 -29.90 -35.24
N PRO A 48 -8.78 -30.58 -35.40
CA PRO A 48 -9.10 -31.34 -36.61
C PRO A 48 -9.05 -30.46 -37.87
N GLY A 49 -8.55 -31.03 -38.98
CA GLY A 49 -8.51 -30.36 -40.29
C GLY A 49 -7.32 -29.42 -40.52
N ILE A 50 -6.47 -29.19 -39.53
CA ILE A 50 -5.23 -28.40 -39.71
C ILE A 50 -4.07 -29.32 -40.13
N SER A 51 -3.29 -28.91 -41.14
CA SER A 51 -2.14 -29.65 -41.68
C SER A 51 -0.83 -29.46 -40.89
N THR A 52 -0.88 -28.78 -39.75
CA THR A 52 0.29 -28.50 -38.89
C THR A 52 1.01 -29.78 -38.48
N LYS A 53 2.33 -29.72 -38.50
CA LYS A 53 3.24 -30.81 -38.14
C LYS A 53 4.02 -30.46 -36.87
N PRO A 54 3.49 -30.74 -35.66
CA PRO A 54 4.15 -30.37 -34.42
C PRO A 54 5.38 -31.24 -34.11
N PHE A 55 5.48 -32.45 -34.69
CA PHE A 55 6.57 -33.39 -34.41
C PHE A 55 7.75 -33.23 -35.35
N PHE A 56 8.94 -33.16 -34.77
CA PHE A 56 10.23 -33.19 -35.47
C PHE A 56 11.04 -34.38 -34.98
N ILE A 57 11.64 -35.12 -35.91
CA ILE A 57 12.31 -36.40 -35.64
C ILE A 57 13.75 -36.31 -36.13
N TYR A 58 14.67 -36.69 -35.26
CA TYR A 58 16.10 -36.68 -35.50
C TYR A 58 16.70 -38.04 -35.14
N LYS A 59 17.80 -38.45 -35.78
CA LYS A 59 18.55 -39.64 -35.34
C LYS A 59 19.17 -39.41 -33.96
N ALA A 60 19.07 -40.37 -33.04
CA ALA A 60 19.47 -40.16 -31.64
C ALA A 60 20.98 -39.94 -31.42
N ASN A 61 21.82 -40.54 -32.27
CA ASN A 61 23.29 -40.44 -32.17
C ASN A 61 23.87 -39.31 -33.02
N GLU A 62 23.42 -39.20 -34.28
CA GLU A 62 23.96 -38.25 -35.25
C GLU A 62 23.34 -36.86 -35.09
N GLY A 63 22.07 -36.77 -34.65
CA GLY A 63 21.31 -35.51 -34.57
C GLY A 63 20.71 -35.08 -35.91
N ASP A 64 20.89 -35.83 -36.99
CA ASP A 64 20.39 -35.46 -38.32
C ASP A 64 18.86 -35.56 -38.40
N PHE A 65 18.25 -34.57 -39.07
CA PHE A 65 16.82 -34.50 -39.29
C PHE A 65 16.34 -35.64 -40.21
N VAL A 66 15.23 -36.27 -39.80
CA VAL A 66 14.61 -37.40 -40.52
C VAL A 66 13.32 -36.96 -41.19
N ALA A 67 12.37 -36.43 -40.40
CA ALA A 67 11.04 -36.07 -40.88
C ALA A 67 10.29 -35.18 -39.87
N ASN A 68 9.22 -34.52 -40.35
CA ASN A 68 8.19 -33.93 -39.49
C ASN A 68 6.79 -34.44 -39.83
N TYR A 69 5.96 -34.63 -38.80
CA TYR A 69 4.63 -35.25 -38.90
C TYR A 69 3.55 -34.49 -38.13
N SER A 70 2.31 -34.64 -38.59
CA SER A 70 1.10 -34.20 -37.87
C SER A 70 0.74 -35.21 -36.78
N SER A 71 0.22 -34.75 -35.64
CA SER A 71 -0.28 -35.63 -34.57
C SER A 71 -1.59 -36.33 -34.91
N HIS A 72 -2.25 -35.96 -36.01
CA HIS A 72 -3.47 -36.63 -36.51
C HIS A 72 -3.23 -38.02 -37.12
N TYR A 73 -2.00 -38.34 -37.53
CA TYR A 73 -1.70 -39.53 -38.31
C TYR A 73 -0.56 -40.36 -37.72
N ARG A 74 -0.69 -41.67 -37.87
CA ARG A 74 0.40 -42.62 -37.58
C ARG A 74 1.47 -42.52 -38.66
N PHE A 75 2.72 -42.72 -38.29
CA PHE A 75 3.86 -42.77 -39.20
C PHE A 75 4.75 -43.97 -38.87
N SER A 76 5.57 -44.37 -39.84
CA SER A 76 6.51 -45.47 -39.72
C SER A 76 7.94 -44.95 -39.76
N LEU A 77 8.82 -45.57 -38.97
CA LEU A 77 10.27 -45.37 -39.02
C LEU A 77 10.96 -46.72 -39.10
N GLU A 78 12.20 -46.75 -39.60
CA GLU A 78 13.06 -47.92 -39.56
C GLU A 78 13.41 -48.29 -38.11
N ASN A 79 13.91 -49.50 -37.87
CA ASN A 79 14.43 -49.89 -36.55
C ASN A 79 15.71 -49.11 -36.23
N GLY A 80 15.78 -48.52 -35.02
CA GLY A 80 16.84 -47.56 -34.65
C GLY A 80 16.45 -46.58 -33.55
N GLY A 81 17.42 -45.80 -33.06
CA GLY A 81 17.20 -44.79 -32.03
C GLY A 81 16.94 -43.40 -32.61
N TYR A 82 15.89 -42.73 -32.14
CA TYR A 82 15.47 -41.40 -32.58
C TYR A 82 15.22 -40.46 -31.40
N ARG A 83 15.46 -39.16 -31.59
CA ARG A 83 15.01 -38.10 -30.68
C ARG A 83 13.83 -37.37 -31.30
N PHE A 84 12.82 -37.11 -30.48
CA PHE A 84 11.58 -36.46 -30.87
C PHE A 84 11.44 -35.12 -30.15
N VAL A 85 10.95 -34.12 -30.88
CA VAL A 85 10.65 -32.77 -30.38
C VAL A 85 9.23 -32.41 -30.80
N ALA A 86 8.46 -31.79 -29.91
CA ALA A 86 7.13 -31.25 -30.20
C ALA A 86 7.02 -29.75 -29.89
N THR A 87 6.24 -29.02 -30.68
CA THR A 87 5.81 -27.65 -30.41
C THR A 87 4.43 -27.38 -31.01
N PRO A 88 3.55 -26.58 -30.36
CA PRO A 88 2.29 -26.15 -30.96
C PRO A 88 2.49 -25.10 -32.09
N ALA A 89 3.66 -24.46 -32.17
CA ALA A 89 3.97 -23.38 -33.11
C ALA A 89 5.15 -23.74 -34.05
N PRO A 90 5.08 -24.86 -34.81
CA PRO A 90 6.23 -25.38 -35.57
C PRO A 90 6.77 -24.42 -36.63
N ALA A 91 5.89 -23.75 -37.39
CA ALA A 91 6.29 -22.78 -38.41
C ALA A 91 7.00 -21.54 -37.83
N THR A 92 6.85 -21.28 -36.54
CA THR A 92 7.44 -20.14 -35.82
C THR A 92 8.77 -20.52 -35.18
N LEU A 93 8.83 -21.68 -34.49
CA LEU A 93 10.02 -22.10 -33.76
C LEU A 93 11.03 -22.87 -34.64
N ILE A 94 10.54 -23.74 -35.53
CA ILE A 94 11.37 -24.57 -36.42
C ILE A 94 10.82 -24.47 -37.86
N PRO A 95 10.90 -23.28 -38.50
CA PRO A 95 10.50 -23.10 -39.88
C PRO A 95 11.32 -23.97 -40.85
N ASP A 96 10.80 -24.17 -42.07
CA ASP A 96 11.47 -24.95 -43.13
C ASP A 96 12.89 -24.47 -43.47
N SER A 97 13.24 -23.23 -43.15
CA SER A 97 14.59 -22.66 -43.30
C SER A 97 15.63 -23.19 -42.30
N VAL A 98 15.20 -23.76 -41.17
CA VAL A 98 16.06 -24.33 -40.11
C VAL A 98 15.71 -25.78 -39.77
N ILE A 99 14.67 -26.36 -40.37
CA ILE A 99 14.20 -27.72 -40.05
C ILE A 99 15.27 -28.80 -40.25
N ALA A 100 16.15 -28.62 -41.24
CA ALA A 100 17.26 -29.53 -41.54
C ALA A 100 18.52 -29.27 -40.68
N THR A 101 18.48 -28.34 -39.73
CA THR A 101 19.57 -28.14 -38.77
C THR A 101 19.72 -29.38 -37.90
N ASN A 102 20.94 -29.91 -37.83
CA ASN A 102 21.29 -31.01 -36.92
C ASN A 102 20.94 -30.62 -35.48
N LEU A 103 20.25 -31.51 -34.76
CA LEU A 103 19.64 -31.24 -33.46
C LEU A 103 20.63 -30.70 -32.41
N ASN A 104 21.90 -31.13 -32.46
CA ASN A 104 22.96 -30.65 -31.57
C ASN A 104 23.27 -29.15 -31.76
N ASN A 105 22.87 -28.57 -32.89
CA ASN A 105 23.02 -27.15 -33.26
C ASN A 105 21.67 -26.41 -33.33
N LEU A 106 20.55 -27.07 -32.99
CA LEU A 106 19.22 -26.47 -33.07
C LEU A 106 18.96 -25.56 -31.86
N VAL A 107 19.04 -24.26 -32.10
CA VAL A 107 18.84 -23.20 -31.11
C VAL A 107 17.59 -22.40 -31.47
N ILE A 108 16.61 -22.35 -30.55
CA ILE A 108 15.52 -21.38 -30.63
C ILE A 108 16.03 -20.07 -30.04
N LYS A 109 16.13 -19.01 -30.84
CA LYS A 109 16.62 -17.70 -30.39
C LYS A 109 15.51 -16.89 -29.71
N GLN A 110 15.90 -15.97 -28.84
CA GLN A 110 14.98 -14.97 -28.29
C GLN A 110 14.41 -14.15 -29.45
N PHE A 111 13.09 -14.01 -29.51
CA PHE A 111 12.44 -13.22 -30.54
C PHE A 111 12.75 -11.73 -30.34
N PRO A 112 13.21 -11.00 -31.39
CA PRO A 112 13.69 -9.63 -31.26
C PRO A 112 12.59 -8.62 -30.94
N ASN A 113 11.32 -8.98 -31.18
CA ASN A 113 10.15 -8.18 -30.83
C ASN A 113 9.58 -8.51 -29.43
N ALA A 114 10.03 -9.62 -28.81
CA ALA A 114 9.42 -10.20 -27.60
C ALA A 114 7.89 -10.34 -27.67
N ASP A 115 7.36 -10.82 -28.80
CA ASP A 115 5.93 -10.96 -29.11
C ASP A 115 5.47 -12.42 -29.28
N GLN A 116 6.38 -13.39 -29.10
CA GLN A 116 6.16 -14.81 -29.39
C GLN A 116 6.70 -15.70 -28.29
N LYS A 117 5.90 -16.68 -27.86
CA LYS A 117 6.29 -17.70 -26.89
C LYS A 117 7.21 -18.74 -27.50
N VAL A 118 8.08 -19.32 -26.68
CA VAL A 118 8.81 -20.55 -26.99
C VAL A 118 8.19 -21.70 -26.19
N GLU A 119 7.13 -22.29 -26.75
CA GLU A 119 6.50 -23.52 -26.24
C GLU A 119 7.08 -24.72 -26.99
N ILE A 120 7.92 -25.51 -26.32
CA ILE A 120 8.64 -26.64 -26.95
C ILE A 120 9.01 -27.72 -25.93
N SER A 121 8.98 -28.97 -26.36
CA SER A 121 9.41 -30.11 -25.54
C SER A 121 10.92 -30.21 -25.41
N ALA A 122 11.38 -31.06 -24.48
CA ALA A 122 12.71 -31.63 -24.55
C ALA A 122 12.88 -32.50 -25.82
N ALA A 123 14.13 -32.76 -26.22
CA ALA A 123 14.45 -33.78 -27.21
C ALA A 123 14.45 -35.19 -26.58
N VAL A 124 13.29 -35.85 -26.53
CA VAL A 124 13.11 -37.15 -25.86
C VAL A 124 13.52 -38.30 -26.79
N GLN A 125 14.37 -39.21 -26.30
CA GLN A 125 14.83 -40.37 -27.06
C GLN A 125 13.85 -41.55 -26.95
N TYR A 126 13.50 -42.14 -28.10
CA TYR A 126 12.77 -43.39 -28.22
C TYR A 126 13.49 -44.32 -29.21
N ASN A 127 13.36 -45.63 -29.02
CA ASN A 127 13.89 -46.63 -29.94
C ASN A 127 12.73 -47.28 -30.72
N SER A 128 13.00 -47.61 -31.98
CA SER A 128 12.16 -48.40 -32.87
C SER A 128 12.70 -49.85 -32.89
N PRO A 129 11.86 -50.89 -32.66
CA PRO A 129 10.40 -50.83 -32.60
C PRO A 129 9.84 -50.15 -31.35
N PHE A 130 8.75 -49.40 -31.53
CA PHE A 130 8.13 -48.57 -30.50
C PHE A 130 7.20 -49.38 -29.59
N ASP A 131 7.77 -49.96 -28.54
CA ASP A 131 7.04 -50.75 -27.54
C ASP A 131 6.32 -49.88 -26.48
N GLU A 132 6.65 -48.59 -26.41
CA GLU A 132 6.09 -47.62 -25.46
C GLU A 132 5.25 -46.53 -26.14
N ILE A 133 4.34 -45.92 -25.37
CA ILE A 133 3.58 -44.74 -25.83
C ILE A 133 4.54 -43.55 -25.91
N LEU A 134 4.58 -42.88 -27.06
CA LEU A 134 5.42 -41.71 -27.26
C LEU A 134 4.85 -40.51 -26.49
N LYS A 135 5.56 -40.07 -25.45
CA LYS A 135 5.20 -38.96 -24.57
C LYS A 135 6.07 -37.75 -24.86
N LEU A 136 5.47 -36.58 -25.05
CA LEU A 136 6.20 -35.32 -25.19
C LEU A 136 5.48 -34.20 -24.42
N ASP A 137 6.14 -33.72 -23.38
CA ASP A 137 5.69 -32.57 -22.58
C ASP A 137 6.29 -31.29 -23.17
N MET A 138 5.43 -30.46 -23.77
CA MET A 138 5.80 -29.14 -24.26
C MET A 138 5.69 -28.14 -23.11
N ILE A 139 6.72 -27.32 -22.92
CA ILE A 139 6.79 -26.39 -21.79
C ILE A 139 7.07 -24.98 -22.32
N SER A 140 6.39 -23.98 -21.77
CA SER A 140 6.69 -22.56 -21.93
C SER A 140 8.10 -22.26 -21.40
N ARG A 141 9.05 -22.13 -22.32
CA ARG A 141 10.44 -21.72 -22.04
C ARG A 141 10.54 -20.21 -21.79
N THR A 142 9.49 -19.47 -22.14
CA THR A 142 9.30 -18.02 -21.98
C THR A 142 8.22 -17.68 -20.96
N GLY A 143 8.33 -16.52 -20.33
CA GLY A 143 7.27 -15.83 -19.59
C GLY A 143 7.02 -14.44 -20.16
N THR A 144 5.98 -13.76 -19.70
CA THR A 144 5.66 -12.38 -20.11
C THR A 144 6.09 -11.41 -19.01
N LEU A 145 7.02 -10.51 -19.30
CA LEU A 145 7.29 -9.32 -18.49
C LEU A 145 6.32 -8.21 -18.92
N ARG A 146 5.38 -7.82 -18.04
CA ARG A 146 4.45 -6.71 -18.25
C ARG A 146 4.94 -5.49 -17.49
N LEU A 147 5.32 -4.45 -18.21
CA LEU A 147 5.74 -3.15 -17.66
C LEU A 147 4.52 -2.23 -17.63
N ARG A 148 4.13 -1.70 -16.45
CA ARG A 148 2.99 -0.78 -16.28
C ARG A 148 3.39 0.48 -15.51
N ALA A 149 3.28 1.61 -16.19
CA ALA A 149 3.37 2.93 -15.58
C ALA A 149 2.14 3.20 -14.70
N THR A 150 2.35 3.65 -13.47
CA THR A 150 1.30 4.06 -12.50
C THR A 150 1.11 5.58 -12.45
N ASP A 151 1.76 6.30 -13.36
CA ASP A 151 1.72 7.76 -13.43
C ASP A 151 0.31 8.31 -13.62
N THR A 152 -0.06 9.25 -12.77
CA THR A 152 -1.34 9.99 -12.85
C THR A 152 -1.17 11.38 -13.47
N LYS A 153 0.05 11.92 -13.48
CA LYS A 153 0.40 13.22 -14.04
C LYS A 153 1.19 13.02 -15.33
N ALA A 154 0.73 13.62 -16.41
CA ALA A 154 1.41 13.64 -17.70
C ALA A 154 2.66 14.52 -17.67
N ASP A 155 3.81 13.98 -18.06
CA ASP A 155 4.98 14.79 -18.44
C ASP A 155 4.92 15.11 -19.95
N LYS A 156 4.88 16.40 -20.28
CA LYS A 156 4.80 16.89 -21.67
C LYS A 156 6.17 17.15 -22.30
N SER A 157 7.27 16.84 -21.60
CA SER A 157 8.63 16.96 -22.14
C SER A 157 8.90 15.97 -23.28
N TYR A 158 8.19 14.84 -23.29
CA TYR A 158 8.36 13.74 -24.23
C TYR A 158 7.05 13.28 -24.87
N THR A 159 7.15 12.59 -26.01
CA THR A 159 6.01 12.02 -26.74
C THR A 159 6.21 10.56 -27.15
N THR A 160 7.32 9.94 -26.75
CA THR A 160 7.57 8.50 -26.92
C THR A 160 8.28 7.93 -25.69
N VAL A 161 7.82 6.79 -25.19
CA VAL A 161 8.53 5.96 -24.21
C VAL A 161 9.21 4.83 -24.97
N ARG A 162 10.54 4.72 -24.84
CA ARG A 162 11.34 3.60 -25.35
C ARG A 162 11.80 2.75 -24.18
N ALA A 163 11.24 1.55 -24.03
CA ALA A 163 11.72 0.56 -23.09
C ALA A 163 12.83 -0.28 -23.74
N VAL A 164 13.92 -0.46 -23.00
CA VAL A 164 15.08 -1.31 -23.32
C VAL A 164 15.15 -2.36 -22.22
N VAL A 165 14.94 -3.62 -22.60
CA VAL A 165 14.85 -4.77 -21.70
C VAL A 165 16.03 -5.68 -21.98
N THR A 166 17.01 -5.71 -21.09
CA THR A 166 18.21 -6.53 -21.22
C THR A 166 17.96 -7.91 -20.64
N VAL A 167 17.84 -8.91 -21.52
CA VAL A 167 17.60 -10.30 -21.13
C VAL A 167 18.92 -11.07 -21.12
N GLN A 168 19.21 -11.80 -20.04
CA GLN A 168 20.47 -12.57 -19.91
C GLN A 168 20.53 -13.79 -20.85
N ARG A 169 19.36 -14.25 -21.35
CA ARG A 169 19.20 -15.45 -22.18
C ARG A 169 18.81 -15.08 -23.61
N SER A 170 19.66 -15.43 -24.56
CA SER A 170 19.45 -15.15 -25.99
C SER A 170 19.01 -16.36 -26.81
N GLY A 171 19.01 -17.56 -26.23
CA GLY A 171 18.61 -18.78 -26.92
C GLY A 171 18.33 -19.96 -25.99
N TYR A 172 17.67 -20.97 -26.54
CA TYR A 172 17.34 -22.25 -25.91
C TYR A 172 17.81 -23.40 -26.81
N ASN A 173 18.62 -24.30 -26.25
CA ASN A 173 19.15 -25.49 -26.92
C ASN A 173 18.14 -26.63 -26.80
N VAL A 174 17.65 -27.12 -27.94
CA VAL A 174 16.58 -28.13 -27.96
C VAL A 174 17.07 -29.52 -27.54
N ILE A 175 18.36 -29.81 -27.75
CA ILE A 175 19.01 -31.12 -27.51
C ILE A 175 19.10 -31.52 -26.02
N ASP A 176 19.33 -30.55 -25.13
CA ASP A 176 19.69 -30.76 -23.71
C ASP A 176 18.97 -29.81 -22.73
N GLU A 177 18.02 -29.01 -23.24
CA GLU A 177 17.23 -28.03 -22.50
C GLU A 177 18.02 -26.87 -21.85
N THR A 178 19.29 -26.69 -22.21
CA THR A 178 20.12 -25.58 -21.72
C THR A 178 19.78 -24.26 -22.40
N TYR A 179 20.20 -23.16 -21.81
CA TYR A 179 20.02 -21.80 -22.35
C TYR A 179 21.37 -21.20 -22.75
N ILE A 180 21.35 -20.36 -23.78
CA ILE A 180 22.49 -19.51 -24.15
C ILE A 180 22.46 -18.26 -23.28
N GLU A 181 23.24 -18.31 -22.20
CA GLU A 181 23.46 -17.21 -21.26
C GLU A 181 24.40 -16.15 -21.91
N SER A 182 23.86 -15.36 -22.83
CA SER A 182 24.51 -14.22 -23.47
C SER A 182 23.50 -13.06 -23.52
N PRO A 183 23.77 -11.93 -22.85
CA PRO A 183 22.81 -10.83 -22.75
C PRO A 183 22.44 -10.21 -24.10
N VAL A 184 21.18 -9.80 -24.27
CA VAL A 184 20.66 -9.10 -25.45
C VAL A 184 19.65 -8.03 -25.03
N ASP A 185 19.77 -6.85 -25.61
CA ASP A 185 18.82 -5.75 -25.43
C ASP A 185 17.63 -5.90 -26.38
N ILE A 186 16.41 -5.93 -25.82
CA ILE A 186 15.15 -5.88 -26.57
C ILE A 186 14.57 -4.48 -26.42
N THR A 187 14.43 -3.75 -27.52
CA THR A 187 14.01 -2.35 -27.51
C THR A 187 12.65 -2.18 -28.17
N ARG A 188 11.69 -1.57 -27.45
CA ARG A 188 10.36 -1.20 -27.99
C ARG A 188 10.04 0.26 -27.69
N SER A 189 9.55 0.98 -28.70
CA SER A 189 9.10 2.37 -28.57
C SER A 189 7.58 2.45 -28.72
N LYS A 190 6.91 3.17 -27.81
CA LYS A 190 5.50 3.52 -27.91
C LYS A 190 5.32 5.03 -27.84
N ALA A 191 4.62 5.58 -28.83
CA ALA A 191 4.19 6.97 -28.79
C ALA A 191 3.15 7.16 -27.67
N THR A 192 3.20 8.32 -27.02
CA THR A 192 2.25 8.73 -25.97
C THR A 192 1.87 10.19 -26.15
N ALA A 193 0.56 10.45 -26.15
CA ALA A 193 0.01 11.81 -26.07
C ALA A 193 -0.25 12.26 -24.61
N THR A 194 -0.04 11.35 -23.66
CA THR A 194 -0.37 11.47 -22.24
C THR A 194 0.87 11.53 -21.36
N GLY A 195 2.07 11.58 -21.95
CA GLY A 195 3.31 11.71 -21.19
C GLY A 195 3.51 10.59 -20.18
N GLY A 196 3.50 9.33 -20.63
CA GLY A 196 3.70 8.15 -19.79
C GLY A 196 2.48 7.63 -19.03
N VAL A 197 1.48 8.47 -18.76
CA VAL A 197 0.22 8.03 -18.11
C VAL A 197 -0.42 6.91 -18.94
N ASN A 198 -0.74 5.80 -18.29
CA ASN A 198 -1.22 4.54 -18.89
C ASN A 198 -0.24 3.86 -19.87
N TYR A 199 1.07 4.13 -19.79
CA TYR A 199 2.05 3.33 -20.52
C TYR A 199 2.02 1.88 -20.01
N THR A 200 1.82 0.94 -20.93
CA THR A 200 1.87 -0.50 -20.68
C THR A 200 2.60 -1.17 -21.83
N ASP A 201 3.47 -2.14 -21.56
CA ASP A 201 4.12 -2.96 -22.60
C ASP A 201 4.45 -4.37 -22.12
N ASP A 202 4.31 -5.33 -23.03
CA ASP A 202 4.52 -6.76 -22.77
C ASP A 202 5.74 -7.25 -23.54
N PHE A 203 6.62 -7.98 -22.84
CA PHE A 203 7.82 -8.60 -23.40
C PHE A 203 7.80 -10.10 -23.09
N ILE A 204 7.52 -10.91 -24.11
CA ILE A 204 7.61 -12.37 -24.04
C ILE A 204 9.09 -12.78 -24.20
N ILE A 205 9.68 -13.22 -23.10
CA ILE A 205 11.13 -13.42 -22.97
C ILE A 205 11.45 -14.72 -22.24
N PHE A 206 12.63 -15.29 -22.50
CA PHE A 206 13.04 -16.53 -21.85
C PHE A 206 13.00 -16.41 -20.32
N LYS A 207 12.51 -17.47 -19.66
CA LYS A 207 12.47 -17.52 -18.19
C LYS A 207 13.88 -17.34 -17.63
N THR A 208 13.99 -16.56 -16.56
CA THR A 208 15.24 -16.30 -15.85
C THR A 208 15.75 -17.56 -15.14
N LYS A 209 17.01 -17.54 -14.68
CA LYS A 209 17.63 -18.66 -13.98
C LYS A 209 17.34 -18.63 -12.47
N ASP A 210 17.56 -17.45 -11.88
CA ASP A 210 17.48 -17.12 -10.47
C ASP A 210 17.35 -15.59 -10.36
N ALA A 211 17.20 -15.05 -9.15
CA ALA A 211 17.04 -13.62 -8.92
C ALA A 211 18.30 -12.79 -9.26
N GLN A 212 19.49 -13.41 -9.28
CA GLN A 212 20.76 -12.75 -9.63
C GLN A 212 21.00 -12.67 -11.14
N ASN A 213 20.26 -13.45 -11.93
CA ASN A 213 20.25 -13.44 -13.40
C ASN A 213 18.88 -12.97 -13.91
N GLY A 214 18.34 -11.91 -13.28
CA GLY A 214 17.11 -11.26 -13.67
C GLY A 214 17.25 -10.42 -14.94
N VAL A 215 16.15 -9.77 -15.31
CA VAL A 215 16.03 -8.90 -16.48
C VAL A 215 16.18 -7.44 -16.06
N ASP A 216 17.10 -6.72 -16.68
CA ASP A 216 17.31 -5.30 -16.41
C ASP A 216 16.42 -4.46 -17.34
N VAL A 217 15.85 -3.36 -16.84
CA VAL A 217 14.89 -2.54 -17.58
C VAL A 217 15.29 -1.06 -17.50
N ARG A 218 15.50 -0.45 -18.66
CA ARG A 218 15.73 0.99 -18.83
C ARG A 218 14.62 1.60 -19.68
N PHE A 219 14.15 2.77 -19.29
CA PHE A 219 13.25 3.61 -20.08
C PHE A 219 14.01 4.84 -20.58
N GLU A 220 13.77 5.19 -21.82
CA GLU A 220 14.25 6.41 -22.44
C GLU A 220 13.03 7.17 -22.96
N MET A 221 12.88 8.42 -22.53
CA MET A 221 11.76 9.28 -22.89
C MET A 221 12.23 10.25 -23.97
N LEU A 222 11.58 10.22 -25.13
CA LEU A 222 12.01 10.92 -26.34
C LEU A 222 11.08 12.09 -26.69
N ASP A 223 11.66 13.23 -27.05
CA ASP A 223 10.95 14.39 -27.60
C ASP A 223 10.38 14.11 -29.01
N ASN A 224 9.64 15.08 -29.56
CA ASN A 224 9.09 15.01 -30.92
C ASN A 224 10.14 14.91 -32.04
N ASN A 225 11.42 15.14 -31.75
CA ASN A 225 12.53 15.04 -32.69
C ASN A 225 13.30 13.71 -32.54
N GLY A 226 12.94 12.88 -31.55
CA GLY A 226 13.61 11.62 -31.22
C GLY A 226 14.82 11.77 -30.28
N ASN A 227 15.04 12.94 -29.67
CA ASN A 227 16.08 13.14 -28.68
C ASN A 227 15.65 12.59 -27.32
N ILE A 228 16.54 11.90 -26.61
CA ILE A 228 16.30 11.49 -25.22
C ILE A 228 16.30 12.74 -24.33
N VAL A 229 15.17 13.06 -23.71
CA VAL A 229 15.05 14.15 -22.72
C VAL A 229 15.26 13.64 -21.30
N HIS A 230 14.80 12.41 -21.02
CA HIS A 230 14.98 11.73 -19.74
C HIS A 230 15.29 10.25 -19.97
N SER A 231 16.05 9.67 -19.04
CA SER A 231 16.26 8.23 -18.95
C SER A 231 16.04 7.80 -17.50
N ARG A 232 15.55 6.58 -17.31
CA ARG A 232 15.27 5.94 -16.01
C ARG A 232 15.63 4.47 -16.09
N GLU A 233 16.11 3.88 -15.01
CA GLU A 233 16.33 2.43 -14.89
C GLU A 233 15.62 1.88 -13.66
N LEU A 234 15.14 0.63 -13.72
CA LEU A 234 14.62 -0.04 -12.52
C LEU A 234 15.77 -0.34 -11.56
N GLY A 235 15.51 -0.16 -10.26
CA GLY A 235 16.45 -0.45 -9.17
C GLY A 235 16.65 -1.96 -8.96
N GLY A 236 17.37 -2.62 -9.87
CA GLY A 236 17.68 -4.04 -9.83
C GLY A 236 16.93 -4.88 -10.86
N SER A 237 17.33 -6.15 -10.95
CA SER A 237 16.91 -7.07 -12.02
C SER A 237 15.62 -7.83 -11.68
N VAL A 238 14.68 -7.93 -12.62
CA VAL A 238 13.37 -8.58 -12.42
C VAL A 238 13.41 -10.07 -12.79
N GLN A 239 12.95 -10.94 -11.89
CA GLN A 239 12.85 -12.38 -12.15
C GLN A 239 11.58 -12.71 -12.95
N VAL A 240 11.73 -13.36 -14.11
CA VAL A 240 10.61 -13.77 -14.99
C VAL A 240 10.49 -15.30 -15.04
N TRP A 241 9.27 -15.80 -14.89
CA TRP A 241 8.95 -17.23 -14.80
C TRP A 241 8.19 -17.72 -16.04
N GLY A 242 8.48 -18.95 -16.47
CA GLY A 242 7.79 -19.55 -17.62
C GLY A 242 6.30 -19.78 -17.32
N ASP A 243 5.45 -19.58 -18.34
CA ASP A 243 3.98 -19.74 -18.24
C ASP A 243 3.26 -18.78 -17.28
N THR A 244 3.85 -17.61 -17.02
CA THR A 244 3.26 -16.57 -16.14
C THR A 244 3.40 -15.19 -16.74
N ILE A 245 2.62 -14.24 -16.19
CA ILE A 245 2.84 -12.81 -16.36
C ILE A 245 3.54 -12.28 -15.11
N THR A 246 4.74 -11.71 -15.29
CA THR A 246 5.47 -10.94 -14.29
C THR A 246 5.13 -9.46 -14.51
N LEU A 247 4.16 -8.95 -13.76
CA LEU A 247 3.73 -7.56 -13.79
C LEU A 247 4.67 -6.71 -12.92
N VAL A 248 5.22 -5.64 -13.50
CA VAL A 248 6.04 -4.64 -12.82
C VAL A 248 5.34 -3.29 -12.91
N GLU A 249 4.94 -2.76 -11.76
CA GLU A 249 4.23 -1.48 -11.63
C GLU A 249 5.18 -0.41 -11.08
N PHE A 250 5.34 0.72 -11.78
CA PHE A 250 6.34 1.75 -11.45
C PHE A 250 5.87 3.16 -11.83
N GLN A 251 6.45 4.20 -11.22
CA GLN A 251 6.30 5.58 -11.69
C GLN A 251 7.39 5.91 -12.72
N LEU A 252 7.00 6.38 -13.89
CA LEU A 252 7.89 6.76 -14.99
C LEU A 252 8.29 8.24 -14.96
N ASN A 253 7.40 9.09 -14.43
CA ASN A 253 7.53 10.55 -14.40
C ASN A 253 8.01 11.11 -13.06
N ASP A 254 8.55 10.27 -12.17
CA ASP A 254 9.27 10.76 -11.00
C ASP A 254 10.46 11.62 -11.47
N THR A 255 10.40 12.92 -11.17
CA THR A 255 11.42 13.91 -11.53
C THR A 255 12.62 13.89 -10.59
N ASP A 256 12.45 13.35 -9.40
CA ASP A 256 13.34 13.56 -8.27
C ASP A 256 14.41 12.45 -8.22
N ASN A 257 14.09 11.27 -8.75
CA ASN A 257 14.98 10.11 -8.82
C ASN A 257 15.31 9.68 -10.27
N PRO A 258 16.59 9.46 -10.64
CA PRO A 258 16.97 8.90 -11.93
C PRO A 258 16.84 7.37 -12.00
N VAL A 259 16.72 6.70 -10.85
CA VAL A 259 16.52 5.25 -10.71
C VAL A 259 15.17 5.01 -10.06
N ILE A 260 14.33 4.17 -10.68
CA ILE A 260 13.03 3.79 -10.15
C ILE A 260 13.25 2.67 -9.13
N GLN A 261 13.33 3.04 -7.85
CA GLN A 261 13.47 2.10 -6.74
C GLN A 261 12.11 1.63 -6.21
N ASP A 262 11.11 2.51 -6.20
CA ASP A 262 9.74 2.21 -5.81
C ASP A 262 8.94 1.59 -6.97
N TYR A 263 9.05 0.26 -7.10
CA TYR A 263 8.22 -0.53 -8.01
C TYR A 263 7.69 -1.80 -7.33
N LYS A 264 6.54 -2.29 -7.81
CA LYS A 264 5.90 -3.51 -7.31
C LYS A 264 5.95 -4.60 -8.36
N VAL A 265 6.42 -5.79 -7.98
CA VAL A 265 6.40 -6.99 -8.84
C VAL A 265 5.28 -7.93 -8.38
N THR A 266 4.42 -8.35 -9.31
CA THR A 266 3.33 -9.31 -9.07
C THR A 266 3.42 -10.45 -10.09
N ILE A 267 3.36 -11.71 -9.64
CA ILE A 267 3.28 -12.87 -10.53
C ILE A 267 1.80 -13.26 -10.69
N LEU A 268 1.34 -13.33 -11.94
CA LEU A 268 -0.03 -13.65 -12.32
C LEU A 268 -0.07 -14.88 -13.21
N ALA A 269 -1.16 -15.64 -13.13
CA ALA A 269 -1.48 -16.67 -14.13
C ALA A 269 -1.79 -16.02 -15.49
N GLU A 270 -1.52 -16.74 -16.58
CA GLU A 270 -1.63 -16.19 -17.94
C GLU A 270 -3.08 -15.94 -18.39
N ASP A 271 -4.06 -16.60 -17.77
CA ASP A 271 -5.49 -16.40 -18.01
C ASP A 271 -6.10 -15.21 -17.24
N TRP A 272 -5.27 -14.40 -16.58
CA TRP A 272 -5.69 -13.18 -15.91
C TRP A 272 -5.99 -12.03 -16.89
N THR A 273 -7.24 -11.56 -16.89
CA THR A 273 -7.67 -10.36 -17.63
C THR A 273 -7.65 -9.13 -16.72
N ASP A 274 -7.19 -7.98 -17.24
CA ASP A 274 -7.20 -6.71 -16.49
C ASP A 274 -8.60 -6.36 -15.95
N GLU A 275 -8.73 -6.29 -14.62
CA GLU A 275 -9.80 -5.52 -13.99
C GLU A 275 -9.51 -4.02 -14.18
N GLU A 276 -10.56 -3.25 -14.44
CA GLU A 276 -10.50 -1.79 -14.51
C GLU A 276 -10.24 -1.21 -13.11
N LEU A 277 -8.95 -1.11 -12.76
CA LEU A 277 -8.49 -0.49 -11.53
C LEU A 277 -8.88 0.99 -11.54
N ASN A 278 -9.89 1.37 -10.77
CA ASN A 278 -9.99 2.73 -10.25
C ASN A 278 -8.75 2.97 -9.38
N PRO A 279 -7.79 3.81 -9.80
CA PRO A 279 -6.56 3.98 -9.04
C PRO A 279 -6.91 4.58 -7.68
N ALA A 280 -6.36 4.00 -6.61
CA ALA A 280 -6.44 4.62 -5.30
C ALA A 280 -5.88 6.05 -5.41
N PRO A 281 -6.51 7.07 -4.78
CA PRO A 281 -6.08 8.46 -4.94
C PRO A 281 -4.58 8.61 -4.71
N PRO A 282 -3.88 9.41 -5.55
CA PRO A 282 -2.44 9.59 -5.42
C PRO A 282 -2.10 10.08 -4.01
N PHE A 283 -0.97 9.63 -3.48
CA PHE A 283 -0.42 10.14 -2.23
C PHE A 283 0.09 11.56 -2.47
N ILE A 284 -0.80 12.53 -2.30
CA ILE A 284 -0.47 13.95 -2.43
C ILE A 284 0.13 14.41 -1.10
N VAL A 285 1.39 14.84 -1.15
CA VAL A 285 2.03 15.64 -0.09
C VAL A 285 1.51 17.07 -0.24
N PRO A 286 0.88 17.67 0.79
CA PRO A 286 0.35 19.02 0.69
C PRO A 286 1.45 20.07 0.50
N ASP A 287 1.14 21.17 -0.20
CA ASP A 287 2.10 22.21 -0.54
C ASP A 287 2.90 22.71 0.68
N GLY A 288 4.22 22.67 0.55
CA GLY A 288 5.15 23.10 1.60
C GLY A 288 5.39 22.10 2.72
N TYR A 289 4.83 20.89 2.67
CA TYR A 289 5.18 19.82 3.61
C TYR A 289 6.32 18.93 3.09
N THR A 290 7.22 18.57 4.00
CA THR A 290 8.22 17.51 3.81
C THR A 290 7.58 16.17 4.16
N TYR A 291 7.55 15.23 3.20
CA TYR A 291 7.16 13.85 3.48
C TYR A 291 8.25 13.14 4.31
N VAL A 292 7.82 12.31 5.26
CA VAL A 292 8.70 11.45 6.06
C VAL A 292 8.35 10.00 5.76
N ALA A 293 9.26 9.22 5.20
CA ALA A 293 8.98 7.81 4.95
C ALA A 293 8.89 7.02 6.27
N PRO A 294 8.06 5.97 6.37
CA PRO A 294 7.93 5.16 7.59
C PRO A 294 9.24 4.53 8.12
N THR A 295 10.26 4.44 7.27
CA THR A 295 11.60 3.92 7.59
C THR A 295 12.58 4.99 8.07
N ASP A 296 12.25 6.27 7.91
CA ASP A 296 13.15 7.37 8.19
C ASP A 296 13.16 7.74 9.68
N ASP A 297 14.31 8.22 10.16
CA ASP A 297 14.41 8.82 11.48
C ASP A 297 13.80 10.23 11.46
N ILE A 298 12.50 10.31 11.78
CA ILE A 298 11.75 11.56 11.93
C ILE A 298 12.40 12.51 12.95
N GLN A 299 13.10 12.01 13.96
CA GLN A 299 13.79 12.84 14.95
C GLN A 299 15.05 13.47 14.35
N ALA A 300 15.80 12.73 13.53
CA ALA A 300 16.92 13.27 12.76
C ALA A 300 16.44 14.36 11.78
N ILE A 301 15.40 14.08 10.99
CA ILE A 301 14.81 15.03 10.03
C ILE A 301 14.34 16.31 10.74
N TYR A 302 13.62 16.17 11.87
CA TYR A 302 13.19 17.32 12.66
C TYR A 302 14.37 18.17 13.14
N ASN A 303 15.43 17.54 13.67
CA ASN A 303 16.60 18.23 14.20
C ASN A 303 17.39 18.95 13.09
N GLU A 304 17.50 18.36 11.90
CA GLU A 304 18.10 19.01 10.72
C GLU A 304 17.30 20.25 10.31
N MET A 305 15.98 20.11 10.13
CA MET A 305 15.10 21.23 9.78
C MET A 305 15.05 22.33 10.85
N ALA A 306 15.17 21.97 12.13
CA ALA A 306 15.28 22.93 13.22
C ALA A 306 16.61 23.70 13.23
N GLY A 307 17.71 23.02 12.86
CA GLY A 307 19.05 23.61 12.79
C GLY A 307 19.32 24.50 11.57
N ASP A 308 18.65 24.26 10.44
CA ASP A 308 18.84 25.04 9.21
C ASP A 308 18.28 26.47 9.33
N ALA A 309 19.12 27.50 9.26
CA ALA A 309 18.70 28.90 9.34
C ALA A 309 17.87 29.41 8.14
N SER A 310 17.83 28.68 7.03
CA SER A 310 17.03 29.00 5.84
C SER A 310 15.57 28.56 5.97
N ILE A 311 15.29 27.54 6.79
CA ILE A 311 13.95 27.02 7.05
C ILE A 311 13.28 27.89 8.12
N THR A 312 12.18 28.56 7.77
CA THR A 312 11.41 29.44 8.68
C THR A 312 10.28 28.72 9.41
N GLU A 313 9.79 27.61 8.86
CA GLU A 313 8.70 26.78 9.41
C GLU A 313 8.98 25.30 9.11
N ILE A 314 8.59 24.41 10.03
CA ILE A 314 8.77 22.96 9.90
C ILE A 314 7.40 22.35 9.61
N LYS A 315 7.27 21.66 8.47
CA LYS A 315 6.02 21.01 8.04
C LYS A 315 6.31 19.57 7.68
N LEU A 316 5.80 18.62 8.46
CA LEU A 316 6.03 17.18 8.28
C LEU A 316 4.73 16.47 7.90
N TYR A 317 4.77 15.63 6.86
CA TYR A 317 3.63 14.85 6.40
C TYR A 317 3.89 13.35 6.56
N LEU A 318 3.00 12.69 7.30
CA LEU A 318 3.18 11.31 7.78
C LEU A 318 2.20 10.36 7.09
N LYS A 319 2.70 9.24 6.58
CA LYS A 319 1.89 8.23 5.88
C LYS A 319 0.91 7.54 6.83
N ALA A 320 -0.31 7.28 6.36
CA ALA A 320 -1.27 6.43 7.07
C ALA A 320 -0.70 5.01 7.28
N ASP A 321 -1.23 4.29 8.27
CA ASP A 321 -0.84 2.92 8.64
C ASP A 321 0.66 2.74 9.00
N ALA A 322 1.34 3.82 9.40
CA ALA A 322 2.74 3.83 9.81
C ALA A 322 2.92 4.38 11.24
N THR A 323 4.08 4.09 11.87
CA THR A 323 4.43 4.56 13.23
C THR A 323 5.72 5.38 13.20
N TYR A 324 5.68 6.57 13.79
CA TYR A 324 6.77 7.54 13.79
C TYR A 324 7.19 7.88 15.23
N ASN A 325 8.50 7.85 15.50
CA ASN A 325 9.06 8.07 16.84
C ASN A 325 9.85 9.38 16.90
N LEU A 326 9.17 10.48 17.19
CA LEU A 326 9.78 11.81 17.28
C LEU A 326 10.36 12.11 18.68
N GLY A 327 9.86 11.42 19.71
CA GLY A 327 10.35 11.57 21.09
C GLY A 327 10.06 12.95 21.66
N ARG A 328 10.96 13.47 22.50
CA ARG A 328 10.85 14.83 23.06
C ARG A 328 11.57 15.85 22.19
N ILE A 329 10.91 16.96 21.88
CA ILE A 329 11.46 18.06 21.06
C ILE A 329 11.35 19.44 21.74
N THR A 330 12.37 20.27 21.47
CA THR A 330 12.28 21.73 21.60
C THR A 330 11.71 22.31 20.31
N VAL A 331 10.64 23.10 20.40
CA VAL A 331 10.07 23.82 19.25
C VAL A 331 10.61 25.25 19.21
N SER A 332 11.35 25.59 18.16
CA SER A 332 11.99 26.90 17.95
C SER A 332 11.51 27.64 16.69
N LYS A 333 10.57 27.03 15.95
CA LYS A 333 9.98 27.51 14.70
C LYS A 333 8.51 27.10 14.65
N SER A 334 7.69 27.76 13.83
CA SER A 334 6.32 27.28 13.57
C SER A 334 6.35 25.83 13.07
N LEU A 335 5.50 24.97 13.62
CA LEU A 335 5.53 23.53 13.40
C LEU A 335 4.15 23.01 12.97
N SER A 336 4.07 22.28 11.86
CA SER A 336 2.89 21.48 11.50
C SER A 336 3.30 20.03 11.30
N ILE A 337 2.58 19.10 11.94
CA ILE A 337 2.71 17.67 11.67
C ILE A 337 1.33 17.14 11.27
N LEU A 338 1.21 16.68 10.03
CA LEU A 338 -0.04 16.30 9.39
C LEU A 338 -0.01 14.81 9.03
N GLY A 339 -1.01 14.07 9.50
CA GLY A 339 -1.27 12.70 9.04
C GLY A 339 -1.99 12.69 7.70
N GLN A 340 -1.58 11.78 6.82
CA GLN A 340 -2.36 11.39 5.65
C GLN A 340 -3.75 10.93 6.09
N ILE A 341 -4.79 11.37 5.37
CA ILE A 341 -6.14 10.83 5.51
C ILE A 341 -6.11 9.33 5.14
N PRO A 342 -6.48 8.41 6.05
CA PRO A 342 -6.45 6.98 5.76
C PRO A 342 -7.46 6.59 4.68
N LYS A 343 -7.11 5.60 3.87
CA LYS A 343 -8.02 4.92 2.94
C LYS A 343 -8.86 3.88 3.69
N GLU A 344 -9.86 3.31 3.01
CA GLU A 344 -10.67 2.23 3.59
C GLU A 344 -9.77 1.05 4.00
N GLY A 345 -9.82 0.69 5.29
CA GLY A 345 -8.98 -0.36 5.88
C GLY A 345 -7.63 0.10 6.45
N GLU A 346 -7.18 1.33 6.19
CA GLU A 346 -5.95 1.89 6.77
C GLU A 346 -6.21 2.54 8.15
N ALA A 347 -5.24 2.43 9.07
CA ALA A 347 -5.24 3.22 10.30
C ALA A 347 -4.64 4.63 10.09
N LYS A 348 -4.85 5.55 11.04
CA LYS A 348 -4.09 6.81 11.08
C LYS A 348 -2.61 6.55 11.36
N ALA A 349 -1.76 7.47 10.91
CA ALA A 349 -0.36 7.44 11.29
C ALA A 349 -0.22 7.62 12.80
N ILE A 350 0.54 6.74 13.44
CA ILE A 350 0.85 6.80 14.86
C ILE A 350 2.06 7.72 15.07
N LEU A 351 1.93 8.76 15.89
CA LEU A 351 3.02 9.66 16.26
C LEU A 351 3.30 9.57 17.77
N ASN A 352 4.48 9.05 18.10
CA ASN A 352 5.00 8.97 19.46
C ASN A 352 5.87 10.21 19.74
N PHE A 353 5.31 11.20 20.45
CA PHE A 353 6.01 12.47 20.69
C PHE A 353 5.69 13.15 22.02
N GLY A 354 6.41 14.23 22.31
CA GLY A 354 6.06 15.24 23.29
C GLY A 354 6.93 16.50 23.16
N ILE A 355 6.42 17.64 23.62
CA ILE A 355 7.13 18.93 23.62
C ILE A 355 7.54 19.24 25.06
N ASN A 356 8.86 19.37 25.28
CA ASN A 356 9.42 19.75 26.57
C ASN A 356 9.84 21.22 26.65
N ASN A 357 9.93 21.91 25.51
CA ASN A 357 10.36 23.30 25.44
C ASN A 357 9.78 23.99 24.19
N ILE A 358 9.46 25.27 24.32
CA ILE A 358 9.09 26.16 23.21
C ILE A 358 9.93 27.43 23.38
N GLU A 359 10.55 27.90 22.30
CA GLU A 359 11.46 29.04 22.32
C GLU A 359 11.11 30.06 21.23
N GLY A 360 11.02 31.34 21.61
CA GLY A 360 10.81 32.43 20.68
C GLY A 360 9.35 32.64 20.26
N ASN A 361 9.15 33.26 19.10
CA ASN A 361 7.84 33.66 18.61
C ASN A 361 7.47 32.83 17.37
N MET A 362 6.27 32.27 17.34
CA MET A 362 5.79 31.44 16.25
C MET A 362 4.30 31.59 15.98
N ASP A 363 3.92 31.44 14.71
CA ASP A 363 2.53 31.57 14.28
C ASP A 363 1.69 30.35 14.69
N TYR A 364 2.28 29.14 14.68
CA TYR A 364 1.52 27.94 14.99
C TYR A 364 2.34 26.75 15.49
N ILE A 365 1.68 25.89 16.27
CA ILE A 365 2.03 24.48 16.50
C ILE A 365 0.77 23.66 16.17
N ASN A 366 0.74 23.02 15.00
CA ASN A 366 -0.39 22.24 14.49
C ASN A 366 -0.06 20.74 14.48
N ILE A 367 -0.94 19.92 15.06
CA ILE A 367 -0.88 18.45 15.02
C ILE A 367 -2.25 17.97 14.53
N GLU A 368 -2.30 17.35 13.36
CA GLU A 368 -3.56 17.15 12.63
C GLU A 368 -3.67 15.75 12.00
N GLY A 369 -4.79 15.07 12.19
CA GLY A 369 -5.12 13.80 11.51
C GLY A 369 -4.40 12.54 12.04
N LEU A 370 -3.80 12.60 13.22
CA LEU A 370 -2.89 11.57 13.76
C LEU A 370 -3.47 10.76 14.92
N ASP A 371 -2.95 9.54 15.11
CA ASP A 371 -3.05 8.78 16.36
C ASP A 371 -1.83 9.12 17.22
N VAL A 372 -2.02 9.87 18.30
CA VAL A 372 -0.96 10.46 19.10
C VAL A 372 -0.76 9.69 20.40
N GLN A 373 0.48 9.25 20.65
CA GLN A 373 0.88 8.67 21.92
C GLN A 373 1.93 9.58 22.60
N ALA A 374 1.71 9.87 23.89
CA ALA A 374 2.64 10.69 24.66
C ALA A 374 3.89 9.90 25.04
N ALA A 375 5.07 10.35 24.59
CA ALA A 375 6.34 9.65 24.80
C ALA A 375 6.64 9.34 26.28
N GLU A 376 6.27 10.24 27.19
CA GLU A 376 6.51 10.10 28.64
C GLU A 376 5.40 10.82 29.46
N SER A 377 4.15 10.38 29.33
CA SER A 377 2.97 10.88 30.10
C SER A 377 2.41 12.28 29.79
N TYR A 378 3.07 13.09 28.96
CA TYR A 378 2.63 14.45 28.61
C TYR A 378 2.74 14.72 27.11
N LEU A 379 1.87 15.58 26.57
CA LEU A 379 2.07 16.18 25.23
C LEU A 379 2.86 17.49 25.31
N PHE A 380 2.50 18.41 26.20
CA PHE A 380 3.24 19.66 26.43
C PHE A 380 3.59 19.77 27.92
N ASN A 381 4.86 19.54 28.26
CA ASN A 381 5.40 19.72 29.62
C ASN A 381 6.58 20.68 29.54
N LEU A 382 6.26 21.97 29.56
CA LEU A 382 7.16 23.06 29.24
C LEU A 382 8.11 23.37 30.41
N ASN A 383 9.34 23.78 30.12
CA ASN A 383 10.27 24.21 31.17
C ASN A 383 9.77 25.47 31.87
N SER A 384 10.12 25.63 33.15
CA SER A 384 9.72 26.80 33.95
C SER A 384 10.43 28.11 33.58
N THR A 385 11.37 28.05 32.64
CA THR A 385 12.12 29.19 32.10
C THR A 385 11.92 29.36 30.59
N SER A 386 11.08 28.55 29.94
CA SER A 386 10.75 28.73 28.52
C SER A 386 10.06 30.08 28.33
N ALA A 387 10.64 30.93 27.46
CA ALA A 387 10.10 32.23 27.08
C ALA A 387 9.64 32.17 25.61
N PHE A 388 8.34 32.30 25.37
CA PHE A 388 7.76 32.18 24.04
C PHE A 388 6.41 32.90 23.88
N TYR A 389 6.08 33.18 22.63
CA TYR A 389 4.74 33.51 22.17
C TYR A 389 4.36 32.56 21.03
N VAL A 390 3.23 31.87 21.17
CA VAL A 390 2.63 31.07 20.09
C VAL A 390 1.26 31.67 19.78
N LYS A 391 1.00 32.02 18.52
CA LYS A 391 -0.35 32.48 18.15
C LYS A 391 -1.34 31.31 18.23
N ASP A 392 -1.16 30.23 17.46
CA ASP A 392 -2.11 29.12 17.39
C ASP A 392 -1.51 27.76 17.79
N ILE A 393 -1.91 27.17 18.92
CA ILE A 393 -1.69 25.73 19.20
C ILE A 393 -2.95 24.96 18.80
N ILE A 394 -2.81 23.98 17.91
CA ILE A 394 -3.93 23.27 17.28
C ILE A 394 -3.71 21.76 17.39
N LEU A 395 -4.70 21.07 17.94
CA LEU A 395 -4.90 19.62 17.83
C LEU A 395 -6.19 19.40 17.04
N ARG A 396 -6.12 18.92 15.78
CA ARG A 396 -7.32 18.66 14.96
C ARG A 396 -7.43 17.21 14.50
N GLY A 397 -8.62 16.63 14.62
CA GLY A 397 -8.90 15.33 14.01
C GLY A 397 -8.03 14.19 14.57
N CYS A 398 -7.49 14.35 15.78
CA CYS A 398 -6.58 13.37 16.37
C CYS A 398 -7.33 12.31 17.21
N TYR A 399 -6.75 11.11 17.28
CA TYR A 399 -7.01 10.19 18.39
C TYR A 399 -5.84 10.30 19.37
N ILE A 400 -6.13 10.32 20.65
CA ILE A 400 -5.14 10.46 21.72
C ILE A 400 -5.51 9.43 22.78
N ASP A 401 -4.56 8.55 23.10
CA ASP A 401 -4.78 7.47 24.07
C ASP A 401 -3.71 7.51 25.17
N ASN A 402 -4.05 6.95 26.33
CA ASN A 402 -3.14 6.65 27.43
C ASN A 402 -2.26 7.84 27.90
N ILE A 403 -2.79 9.07 27.85
CA ILE A 403 -2.12 10.20 28.53
C ILE A 403 -2.26 10.02 30.04
N VAL A 404 -1.13 9.74 30.67
CA VAL A 404 -1.04 9.48 32.12
C VAL A 404 -1.00 10.77 32.96
N ARG A 405 -0.86 11.98 32.38
CA ARG A 405 -0.86 13.24 33.16
C ARG A 405 -1.61 14.41 32.54
N ASN A 406 -0.96 15.23 31.71
CA ASN A 406 -1.54 16.47 31.17
C ASN A 406 -1.35 16.54 29.66
N ILE A 407 -2.32 17.17 29.00
CA ILE A 407 -2.13 17.61 27.61
C ILE A 407 -1.25 18.85 27.63
N PHE A 408 -1.66 19.89 28.36
CA PHE A 408 -0.89 21.12 28.48
C PHE A 408 -0.58 21.48 29.93
N ARG A 409 0.71 21.68 30.22
CA ARG A 409 1.21 22.11 31.52
C ARG A 409 2.14 23.30 31.35
N GLY A 410 1.59 24.51 31.50
CA GLY A 410 2.37 25.72 31.72
C GLY A 410 3.04 25.67 33.10
N GLN A 411 4.34 26.01 33.14
CA GLN A 411 5.18 25.87 34.35
C GLN A 411 6.03 27.12 34.65
N ALA A 412 5.80 28.22 33.94
CA ALA A 412 6.57 29.46 34.08
C ALA A 412 6.85 29.86 35.54
N SER A 413 8.11 30.17 35.83
CA SER A 413 8.60 30.53 37.16
C SER A 413 8.29 31.98 37.55
N THR A 414 8.00 32.84 36.56
CA THR A 414 7.53 34.22 36.70
C THR A 414 6.37 34.48 35.75
N ALA A 415 5.67 35.60 35.93
CA ALA A 415 4.76 36.14 34.91
C ALA A 415 5.50 36.45 33.60
N ASP A 416 4.74 36.63 32.53
CA ASP A 416 5.14 37.19 31.24
C ASP A 416 6.21 36.38 30.47
N LEU A 417 6.20 35.05 30.59
CA LEU A 417 7.10 34.15 29.86
C LEU A 417 6.39 33.32 28.77
N GLN A 418 5.17 32.86 29.00
CA GLN A 418 4.49 31.85 28.19
C GLN A 418 3.13 32.39 27.75
N PHE A 419 3.04 32.79 26.49
CA PHE A 419 1.83 33.38 25.90
C PHE A 419 1.29 32.50 24.77
N ILE A 420 -0.01 32.22 24.80
CA ILE A 420 -0.72 31.55 23.71
C ILE A 420 -1.98 32.35 23.37
N ASP A 421 -2.17 32.73 22.10
CA ASP A 421 -3.42 33.41 21.71
C ASP A 421 -4.57 32.41 21.63
N ASN A 422 -4.42 31.33 20.87
CA ASN A 422 -5.44 30.30 20.68
C ASN A 422 -4.90 28.90 21.01
N PHE A 423 -5.62 28.16 21.84
CA PHE A 423 -5.41 26.73 22.08
C PHE A 423 -6.67 25.99 21.62
N ILE A 424 -6.56 25.29 20.49
CA ILE A 424 -7.69 24.72 19.74
C ILE A 424 -7.60 23.19 19.79
N ILE A 425 -8.66 22.56 20.29
CA ILE A 425 -8.89 21.12 20.27
C ILE A 425 -10.19 20.92 19.49
N ASP A 426 -10.10 20.38 18.27
CA ASP A 426 -11.22 20.29 17.34
C ASP A 426 -11.29 18.90 16.70
N ASP A 427 -12.44 18.24 16.74
CA ASP A 427 -12.59 16.85 16.25
C ASP A 427 -11.60 15.85 16.90
N VAL A 428 -11.28 16.00 18.19
CA VAL A 428 -10.31 15.12 18.88
C VAL A 428 -11.00 14.07 19.75
N ARG A 429 -10.48 12.83 19.79
CA ARG A 429 -10.91 11.80 20.75
C ARG A 429 -9.77 11.50 21.71
N MET A 430 -9.96 11.84 22.98
CA MET A 430 -9.02 11.58 24.07
C MET A 430 -9.59 10.47 24.94
N LEU A 431 -9.15 9.24 24.72
CA LEU A 431 -9.62 8.08 25.49
C LEU A 431 -8.60 7.66 26.56
N ASN A 432 -9.11 6.94 27.56
CA ASN A 432 -8.33 6.32 28.64
C ASN A 432 -7.35 7.28 29.34
N LEU A 433 -7.78 8.53 29.55
CA LEU A 433 -6.98 9.57 30.23
C LEU A 433 -6.75 9.20 31.70
N ALA A 434 -5.63 8.52 31.97
CA ALA A 434 -5.23 8.04 33.29
C ALA A 434 -4.48 9.11 34.09
N THR A 435 -5.06 10.31 34.22
CA THR A 435 -4.37 11.51 34.75
C THR A 435 -3.90 11.36 36.21
N GLU A 436 -2.65 10.94 36.41
CA GLU A 436 -2.01 10.85 37.71
C GLU A 436 -1.59 12.24 38.22
N GLN A 437 -1.74 12.46 39.54
CA GLN A 437 -1.46 13.71 40.25
C GLN A 437 -2.50 14.81 40.01
N ASN A 438 -2.68 15.72 40.99
CA ASN A 438 -3.82 16.65 41.08
C ASN A 438 -3.74 17.87 40.10
N TYR A 439 -3.43 17.64 38.83
CA TYR A 439 -3.32 18.69 37.82
C TYR A 439 -4.55 18.72 36.89
N SER A 440 -4.72 19.84 36.18
CA SER A 440 -5.79 20.02 35.21
C SER A 440 -5.33 19.65 33.79
N THR A 441 -6.18 19.01 32.98
CA THR A 441 -5.79 18.54 31.63
C THR A 441 -5.11 19.62 30.78
N ILE A 442 -5.63 20.85 30.88
CA ILE A 442 -5.00 22.11 30.49
C ILE A 442 -4.76 22.94 31.76
N SER A 443 -3.51 23.29 32.03
CA SER A 443 -3.08 24.06 33.19
C SER A 443 -2.16 25.21 32.79
N MET A 444 -2.45 26.42 33.26
CA MET A 444 -1.61 27.63 33.08
C MET A 444 -0.84 27.99 34.35
N ALA A 445 0.30 28.68 34.19
CA ALA A 445 1.01 29.34 35.29
C ALA A 445 0.47 30.77 35.49
N ASN A 446 0.66 31.37 36.67
CA ASN A 446 0.16 32.72 36.96
C ASN A 446 0.81 33.77 36.04
N GLY A 447 0.04 34.69 35.47
CA GLY A 447 0.53 35.73 34.55
C GLY A 447 1.11 35.17 33.23
N ASN A 448 0.62 34.02 32.78
CA ASN A 448 1.08 33.32 31.58
C ASN A 448 -0.14 32.73 30.85
N PRO A 449 -0.91 33.57 30.12
CA PRO A 449 -2.25 33.22 29.69
C PRO A 449 -2.28 32.39 28.40
N ILE A 450 -3.27 31.51 28.33
CA ILE A 450 -3.89 31.09 27.07
C ILE A 450 -5.12 31.99 26.87
N ARG A 451 -5.10 32.90 25.89
CA ARG A 451 -6.13 33.94 25.74
C ARG A 451 -7.47 33.38 25.24
N ASN A 452 -7.44 32.38 24.39
CA ASN A 452 -8.62 31.71 23.85
C ASN A 452 -8.45 30.18 23.88
N ILE A 453 -9.36 29.47 24.53
CA ILE A 453 -9.42 28.00 24.55
C ILE A 453 -10.66 27.57 23.78
N VAL A 454 -10.50 26.74 22.75
CA VAL A 454 -11.58 26.18 21.96
C VAL A 454 -11.54 24.66 22.07
N ILE A 455 -12.64 24.04 22.51
CA ILE A 455 -12.86 22.60 22.55
C ILE A 455 -14.14 22.33 21.76
N ASN A 456 -14.02 21.71 20.60
CA ASN A 456 -15.15 21.49 19.70
C ASN A 456 -15.18 20.06 19.16
N ASN A 457 -16.37 19.50 18.97
CA ASN A 457 -16.58 18.15 18.41
C ASN A 457 -15.68 17.08 19.08
N THR A 458 -15.46 17.18 20.40
CA THR A 458 -14.36 16.48 21.08
C THR A 458 -14.85 15.57 22.19
N THR A 459 -14.20 14.41 22.34
CA THR A 459 -14.41 13.48 23.45
C THR A 459 -13.25 13.54 24.43
N MET A 460 -13.54 13.67 25.73
CA MET A 460 -12.56 13.51 26.81
C MET A 460 -13.03 12.44 27.81
N HIS A 461 -12.48 11.23 27.69
CA HIS A 461 -12.82 10.07 28.50
C HIS A 461 -11.70 9.73 29.50
N VAL A 462 -12.01 9.90 30.79
CA VAL A 462 -11.14 9.62 31.94
C VAL A 462 -11.57 8.32 32.59
N LEU A 463 -10.69 7.32 32.61
CA LEU A 463 -10.87 6.09 33.36
C LEU A 463 -10.27 6.19 34.77
N GLY A 464 -11.02 5.73 35.76
CA GLY A 464 -10.57 5.61 37.15
C GLY A 464 -10.41 6.94 37.90
N THR A 465 -9.78 6.87 39.08
CA THR A 465 -9.67 8.02 40.00
C THR A 465 -8.58 9.04 39.63
N GLY A 466 -8.15 9.07 38.36
CA GLY A 466 -7.09 9.96 37.87
C GLY A 466 -7.48 11.43 38.01
N LEU A 467 -8.49 11.88 37.25
CA LEU A 467 -8.81 13.31 37.20
C LEU A 467 -9.45 13.78 38.53
N ARG A 468 -8.61 14.48 39.31
CA ARG A 468 -8.90 15.00 40.66
C ARG A 468 -9.01 16.53 40.73
N ASN A 469 -8.68 17.24 39.65
CA ASN A 469 -8.72 18.70 39.62
C ASN A 469 -9.80 19.22 38.65
N SER A 470 -9.46 19.45 37.37
CA SER A 470 -10.38 19.94 36.33
C SER A 470 -9.88 19.63 34.92
N TYR A 471 -10.71 19.74 33.88
CA TYR A 471 -10.22 19.70 32.49
C TYR A 471 -9.48 20.99 32.12
N ILE A 472 -9.96 22.14 32.59
CA ILE A 472 -9.31 23.45 32.42
C ILE A 472 -9.10 24.08 33.80
N GLY A 473 -7.89 24.56 34.08
CA GLY A 473 -7.55 25.24 35.33
C GLY A 473 -6.35 26.19 35.19
N GLY A 474 -6.04 26.92 36.26
CA GLY A 474 -4.96 27.92 36.28
C GLY A 474 -5.37 29.31 35.80
N THR A 475 -6.66 29.58 35.56
CA THR A 475 -7.18 30.90 35.19
C THR A 475 -7.03 31.95 36.30
N ARG A 476 -6.97 31.51 37.56
CA ARG A 476 -7.05 32.35 38.76
C ARG A 476 -6.01 33.47 38.82
N GLY A 477 -4.79 33.20 38.35
CA GLY A 477 -3.66 34.12 38.38
C GLY A 477 -3.41 34.87 37.07
N GLN A 478 -4.37 34.88 36.13
CA GLN A 478 -4.18 35.57 34.85
C GLN A 478 -4.49 37.07 34.94
N THR A 479 -3.73 37.84 34.18
CA THR A 479 -3.76 39.31 34.11
C THR A 479 -4.51 39.84 32.88
N GLU A 480 -4.89 38.96 31.94
CA GLU A 480 -5.54 39.28 30.67
C GLU A 480 -6.89 38.58 30.52
N SER A 481 -7.80 39.18 29.74
CA SER A 481 -9.13 38.62 29.44
C SER A 481 -9.00 37.29 28.71
N MET A 482 -9.89 36.35 29.01
CA MET A 482 -9.88 35.02 28.41
C MET A 482 -11.22 34.68 27.75
N THR A 483 -11.18 33.88 26.68
CA THR A 483 -12.36 33.25 26.08
C THR A 483 -12.23 31.73 26.19
N VAL A 484 -13.31 31.05 26.55
CA VAL A 484 -13.41 29.59 26.60
C VAL A 484 -14.66 29.16 25.85
N THR A 485 -14.49 28.44 24.74
CA THR A 485 -15.57 27.91 23.91
C THR A 485 -15.54 26.39 23.97
N ILE A 486 -16.65 25.77 24.41
CA ILE A 486 -16.82 24.32 24.54
C ILE A 486 -18.12 23.93 23.84
N THR A 487 -18.03 23.27 22.70
CA THR A 487 -19.19 22.95 21.87
C THR A 487 -19.22 21.51 21.36
N ASN A 488 -20.42 20.93 21.26
CA ASN A 488 -20.65 19.60 20.70
C ASN A 488 -19.65 18.55 21.23
N SER A 489 -19.39 18.51 22.53
CA SER A 489 -18.31 17.70 23.12
C SER A 489 -18.82 16.78 24.23
N THR A 490 -18.22 15.61 24.36
CA THR A 490 -18.60 14.57 25.33
C THR A 490 -17.51 14.40 26.39
N PHE A 491 -17.85 14.65 27.64
CA PHE A 491 -16.95 14.53 28.79
C PHE A 491 -17.38 13.35 29.65
N ILE A 492 -16.56 12.31 29.72
CA ILE A 492 -16.80 11.11 30.53
C ILE A 492 -15.76 11.04 31.64
N ARG A 493 -16.21 10.84 32.89
CA ARG A 493 -15.33 10.72 34.05
C ARG A 493 -15.75 9.56 34.95
N GLU A 494 -15.03 8.45 34.89
CA GLU A 494 -15.29 7.24 35.67
C GLU A 494 -14.52 7.22 37.01
N GLY A 495 -15.03 7.81 38.10
CA GLY A 495 -14.36 7.62 39.38
C GLY A 495 -14.94 8.30 40.63
N ASN A 496 -14.84 7.62 41.77
CA ASN A 496 -15.38 8.07 43.06
C ASN A 496 -14.50 9.15 43.74
N ALA A 497 -14.38 10.34 43.13
CA ALA A 497 -13.71 11.49 43.72
C ALA A 497 -14.45 12.82 43.42
N ASN A 498 -14.30 13.80 44.32
CA ASN A 498 -14.72 15.19 44.10
C ASN A 498 -13.89 15.82 42.95
N ILE A 499 -14.50 16.67 42.12
CA ILE A 499 -13.87 17.31 40.94
C ILE A 499 -14.56 18.65 40.65
N THR A 500 -13.87 19.63 40.09
CA THR A 500 -14.50 20.78 39.41
C THR A 500 -14.27 20.59 37.91
N ILE A 501 -15.29 20.35 37.08
CA ILE A 501 -15.07 20.00 35.66
C ILE A 501 -14.31 21.13 34.93
N PHE A 502 -14.72 22.39 35.12
CA PHE A 502 -13.99 23.56 34.61
C PHE A 502 -13.76 24.59 35.72
N ASP A 503 -12.50 24.86 36.04
CA ASP A 503 -12.11 25.89 37.01
C ASP A 503 -11.70 27.17 36.27
N LEU A 504 -12.67 28.06 36.06
CA LEU A 504 -12.59 29.27 35.23
C LEU A 504 -12.81 30.52 36.08
N ARG A 505 -12.05 30.63 37.17
CA ARG A 505 -12.05 31.78 38.10
C ARG A 505 -11.04 32.85 37.69
N ALA A 506 -11.39 34.10 37.97
CA ALA A 506 -10.51 35.27 37.98
C ALA A 506 -10.57 35.93 39.37
N ASP A 507 -9.42 36.19 40.00
CA ASP A 507 -9.32 36.73 41.38
C ASP A 507 -9.00 38.24 41.41
N GLY A 508 -9.34 38.93 42.50
CA GLY A 508 -8.68 40.21 42.87
C GLY A 508 -8.93 41.43 41.96
N GLY A 509 -10.01 41.45 41.17
CA GLY A 509 -10.27 42.51 40.18
C GLY A 509 -9.71 42.22 38.79
N ALA A 510 -9.28 40.98 38.56
CA ALA A 510 -8.85 40.45 37.27
C ALA A 510 -9.91 40.60 36.15
N PRO A 511 -9.45 40.58 34.89
CA PRO A 511 -10.29 40.77 33.71
C PRO A 511 -11.38 39.72 33.49
N THR A 512 -12.26 40.01 32.54
CA THR A 512 -13.42 39.18 32.19
C THR A 512 -13.01 37.87 31.54
N ILE A 513 -13.61 36.77 32.01
CA ILE A 513 -13.64 35.49 31.30
C ILE A 513 -14.97 35.40 30.55
N THR A 514 -14.94 35.11 29.26
CA THR A 514 -16.12 34.82 28.42
C THR A 514 -16.23 33.32 28.22
N VAL A 515 -17.37 32.73 28.53
CA VAL A 515 -17.61 31.27 28.45
C VAL A 515 -18.79 30.98 27.53
N THR A 516 -18.52 30.28 26.43
CA THR A 516 -19.54 29.65 25.57
C THR A 516 -19.53 28.15 25.83
N CYS A 517 -20.63 27.59 26.32
CA CYS A 517 -20.75 26.15 26.56
C CYS A 517 -22.08 25.64 25.99
N ARG A 518 -22.04 24.95 24.84
CA ARG A 518 -23.26 24.55 24.13
C ARG A 518 -23.27 23.12 23.60
N ASN A 519 -24.42 22.47 23.65
CA ASN A 519 -24.66 21.13 23.09
C ASN A 519 -23.70 20.05 23.62
N ASN A 520 -23.18 20.17 24.85
CA ASN A 520 -22.24 19.20 25.42
C ASN A 520 -22.93 18.13 26.25
N LEU A 521 -22.32 16.94 26.33
CA LEU A 521 -22.76 15.83 27.16
C LEU A 521 -21.75 15.57 28.29
N PHE A 522 -22.23 15.53 29.54
CA PHE A 522 -21.42 15.22 30.72
C PHE A 522 -21.91 13.91 31.35
N SER A 523 -21.01 12.95 31.57
CA SER A 523 -21.39 11.64 32.12
C SER A 523 -20.24 10.98 32.87
N GLY A 524 -20.52 9.85 33.49
CA GLY A 524 -19.57 9.06 34.24
C GLY A 524 -20.07 8.70 35.62
N ILE A 525 -19.16 8.59 36.58
CA ILE A 525 -19.44 8.30 37.98
C ILE A 525 -18.85 9.42 38.84
N SER A 526 -19.69 10.06 39.65
CA SER A 526 -19.30 10.94 40.75
C SER A 526 -19.67 10.30 42.09
N VAL A 527 -19.02 10.74 43.18
CA VAL A 527 -19.58 10.47 44.52
C VAL A 527 -20.87 11.30 44.60
N ALA A 528 -22.01 10.65 44.85
CA ALA A 528 -23.32 11.30 44.80
C ALA A 528 -23.36 12.59 45.65
N GLY A 529 -23.69 13.72 45.00
CA GLY A 529 -23.73 15.02 45.68
C GLY A 529 -22.34 15.55 46.08
N GLN A 530 -21.29 15.18 45.36
CA GLN A 530 -19.96 15.79 45.40
C GLN A 530 -19.58 16.29 44.00
N GLY A 531 -18.63 17.23 43.93
CA GLY A 531 -18.17 17.79 42.66
C GLY A 531 -18.94 19.03 42.20
N ARG A 532 -18.32 19.77 41.29
CA ARG A 532 -18.80 21.00 40.70
C ARG A 532 -18.68 20.94 39.18
N TRP A 533 -19.66 21.45 38.44
CA TRP A 533 -19.53 21.57 36.98
C TRP A 533 -18.57 22.72 36.62
N MET A 534 -18.97 23.97 36.85
CA MET A 534 -18.11 25.13 36.60
C MET A 534 -17.76 25.87 37.89
N TYR A 535 -16.57 26.45 37.99
CA TYR A 535 -16.30 27.52 38.93
C TYR A 535 -16.02 28.80 38.15
N LEU A 536 -17.01 29.70 38.13
CA LEU A 536 -16.96 30.98 37.43
C LEU A 536 -16.75 32.13 38.42
N SER A 537 -16.27 33.28 37.94
CA SER A 537 -16.25 34.54 38.70
C SER A 537 -17.51 35.36 38.47
N GLY A 538 -17.84 36.27 39.39
CA GLY A 538 -19.08 37.07 39.31
C GLY A 538 -19.16 38.03 38.12
N ASN A 539 -18.04 38.28 37.43
CA ASN A 539 -17.93 39.08 36.21
C ASN A 539 -17.83 38.24 34.92
N THR A 540 -17.96 36.91 35.00
CA THR A 540 -17.91 36.03 33.81
C THR A 540 -19.09 36.32 32.88
N VAL A 541 -18.80 36.52 31.59
CA VAL A 541 -19.82 36.60 30.53
C VAL A 541 -20.16 35.18 30.09
N LYS A 542 -21.45 34.81 30.11
CA LYS A 542 -21.91 33.42 30.01
C LYS A 542 -22.85 33.23 28.82
N ASP A 543 -22.63 32.17 28.06
CA ASP A 543 -23.49 31.69 26.98
C ASP A 543 -23.60 30.16 27.09
N ILE A 544 -24.52 29.71 27.94
CA ILE A 544 -24.63 28.32 28.38
C ILE A 544 -26.01 27.78 28.00
N THR A 545 -26.08 26.89 27.01
CA THR A 545 -27.35 26.38 26.47
C THR A 545 -27.24 24.91 26.02
N ASN A 546 -28.36 24.17 26.04
CA ASN A 546 -28.47 22.81 25.49
C ASN A 546 -27.42 21.79 25.97
N ASN A 547 -26.85 21.95 27.16
CA ASN A 547 -25.95 20.94 27.75
C ASN A 547 -26.78 19.86 28.45
N TYR A 548 -26.31 18.62 28.47
CA TYR A 548 -27.00 17.49 29.11
C TYR A 548 -26.06 16.71 30.03
N TYR A 549 -26.64 15.98 30.99
CA TYR A 549 -25.92 15.02 31.81
C TYR A 549 -26.70 13.74 32.08
N THR A 550 -26.03 12.59 32.21
CA THR A 550 -26.70 11.32 32.53
C THR A 550 -27.16 11.29 33.99
N SER A 551 -28.31 10.66 34.27
CA SER A 551 -28.97 10.73 35.58
C SER A 551 -28.18 10.14 36.76
N ASP A 552 -27.16 9.34 36.48
CA ASP A 552 -26.19 8.79 37.43
C ASP A 552 -25.01 9.74 37.75
N PHE A 553 -24.81 10.79 36.94
CA PHE A 553 -23.72 11.76 37.10
C PHE A 553 -24.12 12.95 37.99
N VAL A 554 -24.28 12.69 39.29
CA VAL A 554 -24.85 13.66 40.26
C VAL A 554 -23.79 14.59 40.85
N MET A 555 -23.80 15.87 40.45
CA MET A 555 -22.95 16.93 41.00
C MET A 555 -23.58 17.62 42.23
N SER A 556 -22.75 18.21 43.11
CA SER A 556 -23.23 18.98 44.27
C SER A 556 -23.56 20.43 43.96
N ASN A 557 -22.93 20.98 42.93
CA ASN A 557 -23.02 22.38 42.55
C ASN A 557 -22.76 22.51 41.04
N TRP A 558 -23.53 23.31 40.33
CA TRP A 558 -23.32 23.54 38.89
C TRP A 558 -22.51 24.82 38.61
N GLY A 559 -22.46 25.76 39.55
CA GLY A 559 -21.69 27.02 39.46
C GLY A 559 -22.22 28.02 38.45
N VAL A 560 -23.49 27.87 38.07
CA VAL A 560 -24.22 28.63 37.05
C VAL A 560 -25.63 28.92 37.57
N ASP A 561 -26.38 29.79 36.89
CA ASP A 561 -27.76 30.13 37.25
C ASP A 561 -28.73 28.98 36.93
N THR A 562 -29.91 28.95 37.55
CA THR A 562 -30.87 27.82 37.42
C THR A 562 -31.30 27.55 35.97
N SER A 563 -31.34 28.57 35.12
CA SER A 563 -31.66 28.46 33.69
C SER A 563 -30.49 27.98 32.81
N GLU A 564 -29.26 27.97 33.35
CA GLU A 564 -28.03 27.54 32.69
C GLU A 564 -27.64 26.10 33.05
N LEU A 565 -28.42 25.45 33.93
CA LEU A 565 -28.20 24.07 34.34
C LEU A 565 -28.29 23.10 33.15
N PRO A 566 -27.41 22.10 33.06
CA PRO A 566 -27.55 21.05 32.06
C PRO A 566 -28.78 20.18 32.36
N ILE A 567 -29.38 19.66 31.29
CA ILE A 567 -30.63 18.89 31.33
C ILE A 567 -30.31 17.42 31.64
N VAL A 568 -31.05 16.81 32.57
CA VAL A 568 -30.89 15.40 32.89
C VAL A 568 -31.38 14.49 31.76
N THR A 569 -30.65 13.43 31.47
CA THR A 569 -31.05 12.36 30.52
C THR A 569 -31.03 10.98 31.19
N VAL A 570 -31.20 9.92 30.41
CA VAL A 570 -31.10 8.52 30.87
C VAL A 570 -29.74 8.21 31.52
N ALA A 571 -29.65 7.09 32.25
CA ALA A 571 -28.40 6.66 32.87
C ALA A 571 -27.32 6.30 31.82
N LYS A 572 -26.04 6.43 32.18
CA LYS A 572 -24.88 6.16 31.33
C LYS A 572 -24.96 4.80 30.64
N ASP A 573 -25.24 3.74 31.41
CA ASP A 573 -25.29 2.36 30.90
C ASP A 573 -26.54 2.08 30.04
N ALA A 574 -27.55 2.94 30.08
CA ALA A 574 -28.69 2.91 29.14
C ALA A 574 -28.36 3.67 27.84
N LEU A 575 -27.59 4.77 27.94
CA LEU A 575 -27.27 5.64 26.82
C LEU A 575 -26.21 5.05 25.86
N PHE A 576 -25.12 4.53 26.42
CA PHE A 576 -23.91 4.15 25.68
C PHE A 576 -23.76 2.64 25.49
N ASN A 577 -23.06 2.22 24.43
CA ASN A 577 -22.68 0.81 24.23
C ASN A 577 -21.81 0.26 25.37
N ASN A 578 -20.58 0.76 25.52
CA ASN A 578 -19.62 0.30 26.53
C ASN A 578 -18.60 1.39 26.91
N VAL A 579 -18.93 2.15 27.95
CA VAL A 579 -18.05 3.21 28.46
C VAL A 579 -16.71 2.68 28.96
N ALA A 580 -16.67 1.49 29.57
CA ALA A 580 -15.43 0.96 30.15
C ALA A 580 -14.33 0.68 29.11
N THR A 581 -14.70 0.46 27.84
CA THR A 581 -13.77 0.31 26.71
C THR A 581 -13.66 1.56 25.84
N GLY A 582 -14.31 2.67 26.24
CA GLY A 582 -14.37 3.90 25.44
C GLY A 582 -15.29 3.83 24.21
N ASP A 583 -16.13 2.80 24.07
CA ASP A 583 -17.19 2.78 23.06
C ASP A 583 -18.39 3.58 23.58
N LEU A 584 -18.37 4.88 23.29
CA LEU A 584 -19.41 5.82 23.67
C LEU A 584 -20.51 5.94 22.60
N THR A 585 -20.63 4.98 21.68
CA THR A 585 -21.70 4.99 20.67
C THR A 585 -23.07 4.99 21.36
N ILE A 586 -23.94 5.91 20.95
CA ILE A 586 -25.28 6.08 21.53
C ILE A 586 -26.19 4.96 21.02
N LYS A 587 -26.63 4.08 21.93
CA LYS A 587 -27.55 2.97 21.63
C LYS A 587 -29.02 3.35 21.85
N ASP A 588 -29.30 4.24 22.80
CA ASP A 588 -30.65 4.80 22.96
C ASP A 588 -30.88 5.93 21.94
N LYS A 589 -31.27 5.51 20.72
CA LYS A 589 -31.69 6.40 19.63
C LYS A 589 -33.06 7.07 19.90
N THR A 590 -33.69 6.90 21.06
CA THR A 590 -34.88 7.64 21.50
C THR A 590 -34.55 8.73 22.53
N SER A 591 -33.34 8.73 23.08
CA SER A 591 -32.87 9.73 24.05
C SER A 591 -32.84 11.15 23.48
N ALA A 592 -33.10 12.14 24.34
CA ALA A 592 -32.95 13.56 23.99
C ALA A 592 -31.52 13.93 23.55
N VAL A 593 -30.51 13.15 23.95
CA VAL A 593 -29.12 13.28 23.49
C VAL A 593 -29.03 12.99 22.00
N TYR A 594 -29.61 11.87 21.55
CA TYR A 594 -29.62 11.51 20.13
C TYR A 594 -30.49 12.47 19.31
N THR A 595 -31.74 12.71 19.72
CA THR A 595 -32.69 13.51 18.90
C THR A 595 -32.26 14.96 18.73
N ASN A 596 -31.58 15.53 19.73
CA ASN A 596 -31.10 16.92 19.69
C ASN A 596 -29.62 17.04 19.29
N ARG A 597 -28.97 15.92 18.91
CA ARG A 597 -27.55 15.80 18.54
C ARG A 597 -26.59 16.44 19.56
N ILE A 598 -26.66 15.97 20.80
CA ILE A 598 -25.87 16.48 21.93
C ILE A 598 -24.59 15.67 22.13
N GLY A 599 -23.49 16.34 22.42
CA GLY A 599 -22.17 15.76 22.60
C GLY A 599 -21.36 15.69 21.31
N ASP A 600 -20.26 14.94 21.36
CA ASP A 600 -19.40 14.66 20.20
C ASP A 600 -20.20 13.93 19.10
N PRO A 601 -20.35 14.53 17.90
CA PRO A 601 -21.23 14.00 16.86
C PRO A 601 -20.92 12.56 16.43
N ARG A 602 -19.66 12.14 16.56
CA ARG A 602 -19.17 10.83 16.06
C ARG A 602 -19.73 9.63 16.82
N TRP A 603 -20.33 9.87 17.98
CA TRP A 603 -21.03 8.84 18.76
C TRP A 603 -22.53 8.77 18.49
N LEU A 604 -23.08 9.76 17.78
CA LEU A 604 -24.50 9.83 17.49
C LEU A 604 -24.89 8.91 16.34
N ASP A 605 -24.05 8.84 15.30
CA ASP A 605 -24.40 8.24 14.01
C ASP A 605 -24.46 6.69 14.05
#